data_AF-A0AA90NWZ6-F1
#
_entry.id   AF-A0AA90NWZ6-F1
#
_cell.length_a   1.000
_cell.length_b   1.000
_cell.length_c   1.000
_cell.angle_alpha   90.00
_cell.angle_beta   90.00
_cell.angle_gamma   90.00
#
_symmetry.space_group_name_H-M   'P 1'
#
loop_
_entity.id
_entity.type
_entity.pdbx_description
1 polymer ?
#
loop_
_entity_poly.entity_id
_entity_poly.type
_entity_poly.pdbx_seq_one_letter_code
_entity_poly.pdbx_strand_id
1 'polypeptide(L)'
;MAVECVLATSRQNNRIASHRKRITKRQGKMKGRIASAHLLLTIAYNILKTGEPYHELGSNYLEEKQNNKELKMIEYLKKKGYTIAPSEQQTA
;
A
#
# COMPACT_ATOMS: atom_id res chain seq x y z
N MET A 1 8.75 14.17 16.57
CA MET A 1 7.51 14.68 15.95
C MET A 1 6.93 13.75 14.88
N ALA A 2 7.30 13.81 13.59
CA ALA A 2 6.59 13.03 12.54
C ALA A 2 6.56 11.51 12.76
N VAL A 3 7.64 10.94 13.29
CA VAL A 3 7.71 9.50 13.64
C VAL A 3 6.74 9.14 14.78
N GLU A 4 6.53 10.03 15.75
CA GLU A 4 5.63 9.80 16.88
C GLU A 4 4.17 9.87 16.44
N CYS A 5 3.84 10.82 15.56
CA CYS A 5 2.51 10.90 14.93
C CYS A 5 2.14 9.59 14.22
N VAL A 6 3.09 9.00 13.47
CA VAL A 6 2.91 7.69 12.84
C VAL A 6 2.75 6.55 13.84
N LEU A 7 3.41 6.62 15.00
CA LEU A 7 3.22 5.60 16.03
C LEU A 7 1.83 5.68 16.65
N ALA A 8 1.25 6.87 16.80
CA ALA A 8 -0.13 7.03 17.24
C ALA A 8 -1.13 6.35 16.28
N THR A 9 -0.86 6.36 14.97
CA THR A 9 -1.72 5.69 13.98
C THR A 9 -1.55 4.16 13.96
N SER A 10 -0.58 3.60 14.68
CA SER A 10 -0.19 2.19 14.55
C SER A 10 -1.28 1.16 14.88
N ARG A 11 -2.27 1.55 15.68
CA ARG A 11 -3.43 0.73 16.07
C ARG A 11 -4.64 0.93 15.17
N GLN A 12 -4.60 1.89 14.25
CA GLN A 12 -5.70 2.21 13.36
C GLN A 12 -5.71 1.31 12.12
N ASN A 13 -6.89 1.11 11.54
CA ASN A 13 -7.06 0.39 10.28
C ASN A 13 -6.95 1.36 9.10
N ASN A 14 -5.73 1.82 8.80
CA ASN A 14 -5.48 2.81 7.76
C ASN A 14 -4.23 2.49 6.92
N ARG A 15 -4.08 3.21 5.81
CA ARG A 15 -2.96 3.07 4.88
C ARG A 15 -1.60 3.31 5.51
N ILE A 16 -1.50 4.23 6.46
CA ILE A 16 -0.23 4.58 7.13
C ILE A 16 0.22 3.42 8.01
N ALA A 17 -0.69 2.85 8.80
CA ALA A 17 -0.43 1.69 9.64
C ALA A 17 -0.09 0.45 8.81
N SER A 18 -0.81 0.20 7.72
CA SER A 18 -0.53 -0.93 6.83
C SER A 18 0.80 -0.77 6.09
N HIS A 19 1.15 0.45 5.66
CA HIS A 19 2.46 0.78 5.11
C HIS A 19 3.58 0.49 6.12
N ARG A 20 3.44 0.96 7.37
CA ARG A 20 4.42 0.69 8.43
C ARG A 20 4.62 -0.79 8.67
N LYS A 21 3.52 -1.54 8.85
CA LYS A 21 3.56 -3.00 9.08
C LYS A 21 4.31 -3.72 7.96
N ARG A 22 4.03 -3.38 6.70
CA ARG A 22 4.70 -3.98 5.54
C ARG A 22 6.19 -3.67 5.49
N ILE A 23 6.59 -2.41 5.68
CA ILE A 23 8.02 -2.05 5.67
C ILE A 23 8.73 -2.65 6.89
N THR A 24 8.11 -2.65 8.07
CA THR A 24 8.68 -3.28 9.26
C THR A 24 8.89 -4.78 9.06
N LYS A 25 7.94 -5.50 8.44
CA LYS A 25 8.09 -6.93 8.12
C LYS A 25 9.27 -7.20 7.19
N ARG A 26 9.53 -6.32 6.22
CA ARG A 26 10.58 -6.51 5.20
C ARG A 26 11.96 -5.98 5.60
N GLN A 27 12.01 -4.89 6.37
CA GLN A 27 13.20 -4.05 6.54
C GLN A 27 13.50 -3.71 8.01
N GLY A 28 12.70 -4.21 8.95
CA GLY A 28 12.86 -3.97 10.38
C GLY A 28 12.19 -2.70 10.92
N LYS A 29 12.14 -2.61 12.25
CA LYS A 29 11.33 -1.60 12.98
C LYS A 29 11.77 -0.16 12.68
N MET A 30 13.07 0.13 12.67
CA MET A 30 13.58 1.49 12.43
C MET A 30 13.23 1.99 11.03
N LYS A 31 13.54 1.20 9.99
CA LYS A 31 13.23 1.56 8.60
C LYS A 31 11.73 1.74 8.38
N GLY A 32 10.89 0.90 9.00
CA GLY A 32 9.44 1.06 8.92
C GLY A 32 8.91 2.37 9.52
N ARG A 33 9.49 2.82 10.65
CA ARG A 33 9.12 4.11 11.28
C ARG A 33 9.47 5.29 10.38
N ILE A 34 10.69 5.32 9.84
CA ILE A 34 11.17 6.42 8.98
C ILE A 34 10.39 6.47 7.68
N ALA A 35 10.22 5.33 6.99
CA ALA A 35 9.48 5.27 5.72
C ALA A 35 8.03 5.75 5.88
N SER A 36 7.39 5.39 7.00
CA SER A 36 6.01 5.81 7.28
C SER A 36 5.91 7.29 7.64
N ALA A 37 6.92 7.86 8.31
CA ALA A 37 6.98 9.31 8.56
C ALA A 37 7.15 10.09 7.25
N HIS A 38 7.99 9.59 6.34
CA HIS A 38 8.10 10.15 4.99
C HIS A 38 6.78 10.08 4.23
N LEU A 39 6.04 8.96 4.32
CA LEU A 39 4.70 8.84 3.74
C LEU A 39 3.73 9.89 4.31
N LEU A 40 3.70 10.08 5.63
CA LEU A 40 2.84 11.08 6.28
C LEU A 40 3.18 12.50 5.84
N LEU A 41 4.47 12.84 5.73
CA LEU A 41 4.91 14.14 5.23
C LEU A 41 4.48 14.36 3.78
N THR A 42 4.58 13.34 2.93
CA THR A 42 4.10 13.41 1.55
C THR A 42 2.58 13.60 1.49
N ILE A 43 1.82 12.98 2.38
CA ILE A 43 0.37 13.21 2.49
C ILE A 43 0.10 14.67 2.87
N ALA A 44 0.75 15.18 3.93
CA ALA A 44 0.59 16.56 4.38
C ALA A 44 0.97 17.57 3.28
N TYR A 45 2.08 17.34 2.58
CA TYR A 45 2.50 18.16 1.43
C TYR A 45 1.43 18.23 0.35
N ASN A 46 0.81 17.09 0.00
CA ASN A 46 -0.22 17.09 -1.03
C ASN A 46 -1.49 17.82 -0.59
N ILE A 47 -1.94 17.64 0.66
CA ILE A 47 -3.08 18.41 1.22
C ILE A 47 -2.81 19.91 1.10
N LEU A 48 -1.61 20.35 1.52
CA LEU A 48 -1.24 21.77 1.48
C LEU A 48 -1.10 22.29 0.04
N LYS A 49 -0.62 21.45 -0.87
CA LYS A 49 -0.42 21.82 -2.28
C LYS A 49 -1.72 21.92 -3.06
N THR A 50 -2.65 20.99 -2.85
CA THR A 50 -3.90 20.93 -3.63
C THR A 50 -5.07 21.62 -2.93
N GLY A 51 -4.98 21.84 -1.60
CA GLY A 51 -6.10 22.31 -0.78
C GLY A 51 -7.15 21.22 -0.51
N GLU A 52 -6.94 20.00 -1.02
CA GLU A 52 -7.89 18.90 -0.90
C GLU A 52 -7.65 18.12 0.40
N PRO A 53 -8.71 17.78 1.15
CA PRO A 53 -8.59 17.01 2.37
C PRO A 53 -8.06 15.60 2.08
N TYR A 54 -7.32 15.04 3.05
CA TYR A 54 -6.86 13.67 2.92
C TYR A 54 -8.01 12.67 2.95
N HIS A 55 -8.15 11.93 1.86
CA HIS A 55 -9.04 10.78 1.77
C HIS A 55 -8.30 9.49 2.12
N GLU A 56 -8.72 8.82 3.19
CA GLU A 56 -8.09 7.60 3.66
C GLU A 56 -8.44 6.41 2.73
N LEU A 57 -7.41 5.79 2.16
CA LEU A 57 -7.55 4.72 1.16
C LEU A 57 -7.75 3.34 1.79
N GLY A 58 -7.58 3.21 3.10
CA GLY A 58 -7.73 1.96 3.83
C GLY A 58 -6.46 1.12 3.87
N SER A 59 -6.49 0.08 4.70
CA SER A 59 -5.34 -0.81 4.93
C SER A 59 -5.04 -1.71 3.73
N ASN A 60 -6.07 -2.10 2.96
CA ASN A 60 -5.99 -3.02 1.82
C ASN A 60 -5.62 -2.34 0.49
N TYR A 61 -5.48 -1.02 0.47
CA TYR A 61 -5.20 -0.23 -0.75
C TYR A 61 -4.08 -0.80 -1.64
N LEU A 62 -2.99 -1.28 -1.03
CA LEU A 62 -1.89 -1.84 -1.82
C LEU A 62 -2.22 -3.19 -2.44
N GLU A 63 -2.94 -4.04 -1.71
CA GLU A 63 -3.35 -5.36 -2.17
C GLU A 63 -4.34 -5.24 -3.34
N GLU A 64 -5.34 -4.37 -3.22
CA GLU A 64 -6.25 -4.04 -4.32
C GLU A 64 -5.48 -3.50 -5.54
N LYS A 65 -4.46 -2.66 -5.31
CA LYS A 65 -3.60 -2.16 -6.38
C LYS A 65 -2.73 -3.26 -7.01
N GLN A 66 -2.35 -4.30 -6.27
CA GLN A 66 -1.62 -5.45 -6.80
C GLN A 66 -2.52 -6.36 -7.62
N ASN A 67 -3.71 -6.69 -7.11
CA ASN A 67 -4.72 -7.48 -7.83
C ASN A 67 -5.07 -6.82 -9.17
N ASN A 68 -5.24 -5.50 -9.17
CA ASN A 68 -5.46 -4.73 -10.40
C ASN A 68 -4.29 -4.80 -11.39
N LYS A 69 -3.05 -4.98 -10.94
CA LYS A 69 -1.89 -5.19 -11.83
C LYS A 69 -1.88 -6.60 -12.41
N GLU A 70 -2.22 -7.60 -11.62
CA GLU A 70 -2.30 -8.99 -12.06
C GLU A 70 -3.38 -9.16 -13.13
N LEU A 71 -4.55 -8.56 -12.92
CA LEU A 71 -5.62 -8.53 -13.93
C LEU A 71 -5.15 -7.89 -15.24
N LYS A 72 -4.45 -6.74 -15.17
CA LYS A 72 -3.87 -6.09 -16.36
C LYS A 72 -2.83 -6.96 -17.06
N MET A 73 -2.05 -7.74 -16.31
CA MET A 73 -1.09 -8.68 -16.88
C MET A 73 -1.79 -9.84 -17.61
N ILE A 74 -2.86 -10.38 -17.03
CA ILE A 74 -3.69 -11.41 -17.65
C ILE A 74 -4.27 -10.88 -18.97
N GLU A 75 -4.85 -9.68 -18.96
CA GLU A 75 -5.37 -9.04 -20.19
C GLU A 75 -4.29 -8.84 -21.25
N TYR A 76 -3.10 -8.41 -20.84
CA TYR A 76 -1.96 -8.22 -21.74
C TYR A 76 -1.53 -9.55 -22.40
N LEU A 77 -1.43 -10.63 -21.63
CA LEU A 77 -1.06 -11.95 -22.13
C LEU A 77 -2.14 -12.53 -23.05
N LYS A 78 -3.42 -12.37 -22.72
CA LYS A 78 -4.53 -12.75 -23.61
C LYS A 78 -4.47 -12.01 -24.95
N LYS A 79 -4.19 -10.70 -24.94
CA LYS A 79 -4.03 -9.89 -26.16
C LYS A 79 -2.87 -10.36 -27.05
N LYS A 80 -1.85 -10.98 -26.46
CA LYS A 80 -0.72 -11.58 -27.21
C LYS A 80 -1.02 -12.97 -27.78
N GLY A 81 -2.22 -13.50 -27.57
CA GLY A 81 -2.63 -14.81 -28.07
C GLY A 81 -2.28 -15.98 -27.16
N TYR A 82 -1.88 -15.72 -25.91
CA TYR A 82 -1.66 -16.78 -24.92
C TYR A 82 -2.99 -17.18 -24.26
N THR A 83 -3.27 -18.48 -24.22
CA THR A 83 -4.38 -19.05 -23.45
C THR A 83 -3.95 -19.23 -22.00
N ILE A 84 -4.60 -18.52 -21.08
CA ILE A 84 -4.30 -18.57 -19.65
C ILE A 84 -5.40 -19.38 -18.98
N ALA A 85 -5.04 -20.54 -18.44
CA ALA A 85 -5.91 -21.33 -17.58
C ALA A 85 -5.54 -21.07 -16.10
N PRO A 86 -6.51 -20.84 -15.20
CA PRO A 86 -6.24 -20.87 -13.77
C PRO A 86 -5.70 -22.25 -13.39
N SER A 87 -4.55 -22.33 -12.71
CA SER A 87 -4.13 -23.62 -12.15
C SER A 87 -4.93 -23.90 -10.87
N GLU A 88 -5.46 -25.11 -10.74
CA GLU A 88 -6.22 -25.57 -9.57
C GLU A 88 -5.34 -25.81 -8.32
N GLN A 89 -4.26 -25.05 -8.15
CA GLN A 89 -3.39 -25.22 -6.98
C GLN A 89 -3.94 -24.44 -5.78
N GLN A 90 -4.84 -25.13 -5.10
CA GLN A 90 -5.22 -25.08 -3.67
C GLN A 90 -4.60 -23.93 -2.85
N THR A 91 -5.49 -23.04 -2.39
CA THR A 91 -5.34 -22.30 -1.14
C THR A 91 -5.08 -23.27 0.01
N ALA A 92 -3.86 -23.21 0.57
CA ALA A 92 -3.53 -23.73 1.90
C ALA A 92 -3.52 -22.58 2.91
#